data_AF-A0A9D1UTZ4-F1
#
_entry.id   AF-A0A9D1UTZ4-F1
#
_cell.length_a   1.000
_cell.length_b   1.000
_cell.length_c   1.000
_cell.angle_alpha   90.00
_cell.angle_beta   90.00
_cell.angle_gamma   90.00
#
_symmetry.space_group_name_H-M   'P 1'
#
loop_
_entity.id
_entity.type
_entity.pdbx_description
1 polymer ?
#
loop_
_entity_poly.entity_id
_entity_poly.type
_entity_poly.pdbx_seq_one_letter_code
_entity_poly.pdbx_strand_id
1 'polypeptide(L)'
;MSTASSAAETLPTELHDALHGAYRDYAEAATSRYSSGRTEAGARLADLAAHARGSGWPFAVLAAACGVSGERLRQITQQYGTGAPPSPAVPVPHYVRPGRSPRPAPKTRPHLSEEQARLLRELAPLAAENTGSHAPDSPARRASDELTALIRSHHERGVIWQELSDATRPWTRWPIPAEDLEKLRALESDGAETSMPPALRVSGLRQRVSRAAR
;
A
#
# COMPACT_ATOMS: atom_id res chain seq x y z
N MET A 1 -37.37 5.25 15.41
CA MET A 1 -36.12 4.48 15.28
C MET A 1 -36.25 3.61 14.05
N SER A 2 -35.80 4.09 12.88
CA SER A 2 -35.79 3.30 11.65
C SER A 2 -34.54 2.43 11.65
N THR A 3 -34.72 1.12 11.72
CA THR A 3 -33.71 0.14 11.33
C THR A 3 -33.51 0.28 9.82
N ALA A 4 -32.65 1.21 9.42
CA ALA A 4 -32.21 1.33 8.03
C ALA A 4 -31.49 0.02 7.68
N SER A 5 -32.22 -0.81 6.96
CA SER A 5 -31.86 -2.17 6.60
C SER A 5 -30.51 -2.20 5.90
N SER A 6 -29.61 -3.03 6.43
CA SER A 6 -28.32 -3.43 5.85
C SER A 6 -28.47 -4.23 4.55
N ALA A 7 -29.54 -4.00 3.78
CA ALA A 7 -29.89 -4.74 2.57
C ALA A 7 -29.11 -4.26 1.32
N ALA A 8 -28.36 -3.15 1.42
CA ALA A 8 -27.66 -2.56 0.29
C ALA A 8 -26.33 -3.25 -0.09
N GLU A 9 -25.83 -4.18 0.74
CA GLU A 9 -24.59 -4.92 0.46
C GLU A 9 -24.82 -6.31 -0.13
N THR A 10 -26.01 -6.88 0.06
CA THR A 10 -26.29 -8.26 -0.32
C THR A 10 -27.01 -8.31 -1.66
N LEU A 11 -26.46 -9.09 -2.60
CA LEU A 11 -27.17 -9.42 -3.83
C LEU A 11 -28.50 -10.10 -3.49
N PRO A 12 -29.61 -9.73 -4.17
CA PRO A 12 -30.85 -10.49 -4.05
C PRO A 12 -30.59 -11.96 -4.35
N THR A 13 -31.16 -12.87 -3.55
CA THR A 13 -30.93 -14.32 -3.66
C THR A 13 -31.15 -14.84 -5.08
N GLU A 14 -32.21 -14.38 -5.75
CA GLU A 14 -32.51 -14.76 -7.13
C GLU A 14 -31.41 -14.36 -8.12
N LEU A 15 -30.87 -13.14 -8.01
CA LEU A 15 -29.78 -12.67 -8.86
C LEU A 15 -28.46 -13.38 -8.52
N HIS A 16 -28.22 -13.65 -7.23
CA HIS A 16 -27.08 -14.43 -6.79
C HIS A 16 -27.09 -15.83 -7.40
N ASP A 17 -28.22 -16.54 -7.29
CA ASP A 17 -28.34 -17.92 -7.77
C ASP A 17 -28.30 -17.99 -9.30
N ALA A 18 -28.86 -17.01 -9.99
CA ALA A 18 -28.77 -16.90 -11.45
C ALA A 18 -27.32 -16.67 -11.92
N LEU A 19 -26.57 -15.77 -11.27
CA LEU A 19 -25.16 -15.52 -11.59
C LEU A 19 -24.28 -16.73 -11.28
N HIS A 20 -24.47 -17.34 -10.11
CA HIS A 20 -23.73 -18.53 -9.70
C HIS A 20 -24.00 -19.71 -10.63
N GLY A 21 -25.27 -19.97 -10.98
CA GLY A 21 -25.67 -21.01 -11.93
C GLY A 21 -25.06 -20.79 -13.32
N ALA A 22 -25.19 -19.58 -13.88
CA ALA A 22 -24.62 -19.24 -15.18
C ALA A 22 -23.08 -19.36 -15.20
N TYR A 23 -22.41 -19.00 -14.10
CA TYR A 23 -20.97 -19.16 -13.98
C TYR A 23 -20.54 -20.62 -13.87
N ARG A 24 -21.26 -21.45 -13.10
CA ARG A 24 -21.01 -22.89 -13.03
C ARG A 24 -21.11 -23.52 -14.42
N ASP A 25 -22.16 -23.21 -15.16
CA ASP A 25 -22.37 -23.74 -16.52
C ASP A 25 -21.24 -23.29 -17.48
N TYR A 26 -20.78 -22.04 -17.34
CA TYR A 26 -19.61 -21.53 -18.07
C TYR A 26 -18.32 -22.27 -17.70
N ALA A 27 -18.08 -22.51 -16.40
CA ALA A 27 -16.90 -23.20 -15.92
C ALA A 27 -16.87 -24.66 -16.36
N GLU A 28 -18.01 -25.36 -16.30
CA GLU A 28 -18.17 -26.71 -16.81
C GLU A 28 -17.92 -26.76 -18.32
N ALA A 29 -18.56 -25.87 -19.09
CA ALA A 29 -18.36 -25.78 -20.53
C ALA A 29 -16.91 -25.43 -20.91
N ALA A 30 -16.17 -24.73 -20.05
CA ALA A 30 -14.74 -24.44 -20.28
C ALA A 30 -13.84 -25.69 -20.19
N THR A 31 -14.31 -26.77 -19.55
CA THR A 31 -13.61 -28.06 -19.52
C THR A 31 -14.00 -29.00 -20.67
N SER A 32 -15.11 -28.70 -21.36
CA SER A 32 -15.58 -29.46 -22.51
C SER A 32 -14.71 -29.24 -23.75
N ARG A 33 -14.64 -30.26 -24.62
CA ARG A 33 -13.93 -30.17 -25.91
C ARG A 33 -14.68 -29.29 -26.93
N TYR A 34 -15.94 -28.97 -26.70
CA TYR A 34 -16.77 -28.21 -27.63
C TYR A 34 -16.75 -26.71 -27.32
N SER A 35 -16.23 -25.91 -28.25
CA SER A 35 -16.11 -24.45 -28.11
C SER A 35 -17.45 -23.69 -28.15
N SER A 36 -18.48 -24.27 -28.78
CA SER A 36 -19.82 -23.68 -28.89
C SER A 36 -20.49 -23.56 -27.51
N GLY A 37 -20.44 -24.62 -26.69
CA GLY A 37 -21.04 -24.60 -25.36
C GLY A 37 -20.43 -23.55 -24.43
N ARG A 38 -19.11 -23.35 -24.50
CA ARG A 38 -18.43 -22.29 -23.73
C ARG A 38 -18.87 -20.89 -24.17
N THR A 39 -19.04 -20.70 -25.49
CA THR A 39 -19.46 -19.41 -26.04
C THR A 39 -20.88 -19.07 -25.61
N GLU A 40 -21.79 -20.05 -25.68
CA GLU A 40 -23.18 -19.88 -25.29
C GLU A 40 -23.34 -19.63 -23.78
N ALA A 41 -22.67 -20.43 -22.94
CA ALA A 41 -22.67 -20.22 -21.49
C ALA A 41 -22.01 -18.90 -21.09
N GLY A 42 -20.93 -18.51 -21.79
CA GLY A 42 -20.26 -17.22 -21.62
C GLY A 42 -21.17 -16.05 -21.97
N ALA A 43 -21.94 -16.15 -23.06
CA ALA A 43 -22.90 -15.13 -23.48
C ALA A 43 -24.01 -14.95 -22.44
N ARG A 44 -24.58 -16.04 -21.93
CA ARG A 44 -25.60 -15.99 -20.86
C ARG A 44 -25.09 -15.27 -19.61
N LEU A 45 -23.89 -15.62 -19.15
CA LEU A 45 -23.28 -14.96 -17.99
C LEU A 45 -22.98 -13.47 -18.28
N ALA A 46 -22.50 -13.16 -19.48
CA ALA A 46 -22.23 -11.79 -19.90
C ALA A 46 -23.50 -10.94 -19.91
N ASP A 47 -24.61 -11.45 -20.43
CA ASP A 47 -25.88 -10.75 -20.52
C ASP A 47 -26.47 -10.47 -19.13
N LEU A 48 -26.44 -11.45 -18.21
CA LEU A 48 -26.87 -11.26 -16.81
C LEU A 48 -26.03 -10.19 -16.11
N ALA A 49 -24.69 -10.27 -16.24
CA ALA A 49 -23.79 -9.31 -15.63
C ALA A 49 -23.96 -7.90 -16.22
N ALA A 50 -24.19 -7.79 -17.54
CA ALA A 50 -24.45 -6.54 -18.23
C ALA A 50 -25.80 -5.92 -17.79
N HIS A 51 -26.84 -6.73 -17.65
CA HIS A 51 -28.15 -6.29 -17.16
C HIS A 51 -28.04 -5.74 -15.73
N ALA A 52 -27.37 -6.46 -14.84
CA ALA A 52 -27.15 -6.01 -13.48
C ALA A 52 -26.25 -4.77 -13.40
N ARG A 53 -25.24 -4.66 -14.29
CA ARG A 53 -24.45 -3.43 -14.43
C ARG A 53 -25.28 -2.24 -14.86
N GLY A 54 -26.21 -2.41 -15.79
CA GLY A 54 -27.15 -1.37 -16.21
C GLY A 54 -28.01 -0.84 -15.05
N SER A 55 -28.27 -1.70 -14.06
CA SER A 55 -28.98 -1.35 -12.83
C SER A 55 -28.08 -0.77 -11.73
N GLY A 56 -26.82 -0.47 -12.03
CA GLY A 56 -25.88 0.21 -11.15
C GLY A 56 -25.01 -0.69 -10.25
N TRP A 57 -25.19 -2.02 -10.30
CA TRP A 57 -24.40 -2.94 -9.48
C TRP A 57 -22.92 -2.90 -9.86
N PRO A 58 -21.96 -2.89 -8.93
CA PRO A 58 -20.54 -2.96 -9.27
C PRO A 58 -20.10 -4.40 -9.56
N PHE A 59 -19.17 -4.58 -10.51
CA PHE A 59 -18.65 -5.92 -10.86
C PHE A 59 -18.06 -6.67 -9.67
N ALA A 60 -17.46 -5.97 -8.71
CA ALA A 60 -16.90 -6.60 -7.52
C ALA A 60 -17.97 -7.34 -6.69
N VAL A 61 -19.18 -6.78 -6.60
CA VAL A 61 -20.31 -7.40 -5.89
C VAL A 61 -20.87 -8.55 -6.72
N LEU A 62 -21.11 -8.34 -8.01
CA LEU A 62 -21.62 -9.39 -8.93
C LEU A 62 -20.70 -10.62 -8.97
N ALA A 63 -19.38 -10.40 -9.03
CA ALA A 63 -18.38 -11.46 -9.12
C ALA A 63 -18.24 -12.29 -7.84
N ALA A 64 -18.62 -11.73 -6.69
CA ALA A 64 -18.62 -12.46 -5.42
C ALA A 64 -19.56 -13.67 -5.47
N ALA A 65 -20.74 -13.54 -6.10
CA ALA A 65 -21.67 -14.66 -6.32
C ALA A 65 -21.06 -15.79 -7.17
N CYS A 66 -20.15 -15.44 -8.08
CA CYS A 66 -19.47 -16.38 -8.96
C CYS A 66 -18.16 -16.93 -8.36
N GLY A 67 -17.73 -16.47 -7.18
CA GLY A 67 -16.45 -16.87 -6.59
C GLY A 67 -15.20 -16.41 -7.38
N VAL A 68 -15.30 -15.31 -8.14
CA VAL A 68 -14.18 -14.77 -8.94
C VAL A 68 -13.93 -13.29 -8.66
N SER A 69 -12.83 -12.74 -9.18
CA SER A 69 -12.57 -11.31 -9.08
C SER A 69 -13.51 -10.49 -9.99
N GLY A 70 -13.79 -9.25 -9.58
CA GLY A 70 -14.58 -8.32 -10.40
C GLY A 70 -13.98 -8.06 -11.78
N GLU A 71 -12.65 -8.04 -11.88
CA GLU A 71 -11.95 -7.91 -13.16
C GLU A 71 -12.14 -9.14 -14.05
N ARG A 72 -12.11 -10.35 -13.47
CA ARG A 72 -12.34 -11.58 -14.22
C ARG A 72 -13.76 -11.61 -14.80
N LEU A 73 -14.78 -11.25 -14.02
CA LEU A 73 -16.15 -11.17 -14.50
C LEU A 73 -16.27 -10.13 -15.62
N ARG A 74 -15.65 -8.95 -15.47
CA ARG A 74 -15.61 -7.92 -16.52
C ARG A 74 -15.01 -8.45 -17.83
N GLN A 75 -13.90 -9.18 -17.78
CA GLN A 75 -13.27 -9.76 -18.98
C GLN A 75 -14.20 -10.75 -19.69
N ILE A 76 -14.89 -11.61 -18.93
CA ILE A 76 -15.88 -12.54 -19.49
C ILE A 76 -17.00 -11.75 -20.17
N THR A 77 -17.55 -10.73 -19.51
CA THR A 77 -18.60 -9.88 -20.09
C THR A 77 -18.13 -9.16 -21.36
N GLN A 78 -16.89 -8.70 -21.43
CA GLN A 78 -16.32 -8.06 -22.63
C GLN A 78 -16.07 -9.06 -23.76
N GLN A 79 -15.66 -10.28 -23.43
CA GLN A 79 -15.32 -11.32 -24.40
C GLN A 79 -16.58 -11.94 -25.05
N TYR A 80 -17.65 -12.12 -24.28
CA TYR A 80 -18.84 -12.86 -24.72
C TYR A 80 -20.11 -12.00 -24.81
N GLY A 81 -20.03 -10.72 -24.42
CA GLY A 81 -21.18 -9.81 -24.49
C GLY A 81 -21.62 -9.57 -25.93
N THR A 82 -22.91 -9.75 -26.19
CA THR A 82 -23.50 -9.63 -27.53
C THR A 82 -23.77 -8.18 -27.94
N GLY A 83 -23.73 -7.24 -26.98
CA GLY A 83 -24.11 -5.84 -27.18
C GLY A 83 -25.62 -5.60 -27.35
N ALA A 84 -26.41 -6.67 -27.40
CA ALA A 84 -27.87 -6.59 -27.41
C ALA A 84 -28.39 -6.21 -26.02
N PRO A 85 -29.53 -5.49 -25.93
CA PRO A 85 -30.16 -5.25 -24.64
C PRO A 85 -30.53 -6.60 -24.03
N PRO A 86 -30.05 -6.91 -22.81
CA PRO A 86 -30.29 -8.21 -22.20
C PRO A 86 -31.79 -8.37 -21.94
N SER A 87 -32.34 -9.51 -22.38
CA SER A 87 -33.72 -9.87 -22.04
C SER A 87 -33.79 -10.20 -20.55
N PRO A 88 -34.70 -9.60 -19.77
CA PRO A 88 -34.73 -9.79 -18.32
C PRO A 88 -35.28 -11.18 -17.97
N ALA A 89 -34.40 -12.18 -17.93
CA ALA A 89 -34.74 -13.49 -17.38
C ALA A 89 -34.96 -13.44 -15.87
N VAL A 90 -34.35 -12.47 -15.18
CA VAL A 90 -34.41 -12.28 -13.72
C VAL A 90 -34.62 -10.80 -13.42
N PRO A 91 -35.55 -10.42 -12.53
CA PRO A 91 -35.71 -9.03 -12.12
C PRO A 91 -34.45 -8.56 -11.38
N VAL A 92 -33.82 -7.49 -11.89
CA VAL A 92 -32.65 -6.90 -11.23
C VAL A 92 -33.04 -5.56 -10.58
N PRO A 93 -33.04 -5.46 -9.24
CA PRO A 93 -33.32 -4.21 -8.56
C PRO A 93 -32.18 -3.20 -8.78
N HIS A 94 -32.49 -1.92 -8.63
CA HIS A 94 -31.49 -0.86 -8.69
C HIS A 94 -30.53 -0.94 -7.49
N TYR A 95 -29.23 -0.84 -7.76
CA TYR A 95 -28.21 -0.84 -6.72
C TYR A 95 -28.18 0.48 -5.96
N VAL A 96 -28.33 0.43 -4.65
CA VAL A 96 -28.12 1.57 -3.77
C VAL A 96 -26.74 1.44 -3.12
N ARG A 97 -25.82 2.34 -3.45
CA ARG A 97 -24.48 2.32 -2.85
C ARG A 97 -24.58 2.55 -1.33
N PRO A 98 -23.98 1.70 -0.48
CA PRO A 98 -23.93 1.95 0.94
C PRO A 98 -23.19 3.27 1.19
N GLY A 99 -23.71 4.07 2.11
CA GLY A 99 -23.06 5.32 2.53
C GLY A 99 -21.65 5.04 3.03
N ARG A 100 -20.70 5.93 2.74
CA ARG A 100 -19.36 5.82 3.31
C ARG A 100 -19.48 5.92 4.83
N SER A 101 -19.07 4.87 5.54
CA SER A 101 -18.89 4.97 6.99
C SER A 101 -17.98 6.16 7.30
N PRO A 102 -18.31 6.97 8.32
CA PRO A 102 -17.48 8.11 8.69
C PRO A 102 -16.06 7.62 8.98
N ARG A 103 -15.08 8.28 8.35
CA ARG A 103 -13.67 7.98 8.61
C ARG A 103 -13.41 8.24 10.10
N PRO A 104 -12.80 7.31 10.85
CA PRO A 104 -12.44 7.58 12.23
C PRO A 104 -11.58 8.83 12.29
N ALA A 105 -11.80 9.66 13.32
CA ALA A 105 -10.99 10.84 13.56
C ALA A 105 -9.50 10.46 13.61
N PRO A 106 -8.60 11.31 13.10
CA PRO A 106 -7.17 11.06 13.19
C PRO A 106 -6.78 10.93 14.67
N LYS A 107 -6.19 9.78 15.04
CA LYS A 107 -5.66 9.58 16.39
C LYS A 107 -4.43 10.48 16.56
N THR A 108 -4.42 11.31 17.61
CA THR A 108 -3.21 12.04 18.02
C THR A 108 -2.12 11.03 18.33
N ARG A 109 -0.99 11.11 17.61
CA ARG A 109 0.15 10.22 17.82
C ARG A 109 1.10 10.87 18.83
N PRO A 110 1.73 10.09 19.71
CA PRO A 110 2.79 10.60 20.55
C PRO A 110 4.02 10.94 19.70
N HIS A 111 4.69 12.02 20.08
CA HIS A 111 5.89 12.55 19.44
C HIS A 111 7.05 12.58 20.44
N LEU A 112 8.27 12.65 19.93
CA LEU A 112 9.46 12.92 20.73
C LEU A 112 9.40 14.36 21.24
N SER A 113 9.73 14.53 22.51
CA SER A 113 10.11 15.85 23.01
C SER A 113 11.44 16.29 22.42
N GLU A 114 11.70 17.60 22.44
CA GLU A 114 12.98 18.16 21.97
C GLU A 114 14.18 17.59 22.72
N GLU A 115 14.05 17.36 24.02
CA GLU A 115 15.08 16.75 24.87
C GLU A 115 15.36 15.30 24.47
N GLN A 116 14.32 14.50 24.23
CA GLN A 116 14.45 13.12 23.76
C GLN A 116 15.11 13.05 22.38
N ALA A 117 14.70 13.93 21.47
CA ALA A 117 15.33 14.04 20.16
C ALA A 117 16.80 14.48 20.27
N ARG A 118 17.14 15.41 21.18
CA ARG A 118 18.54 15.79 21.44
C ARG A 118 19.35 14.60 21.96
N LEU A 119 18.85 13.87 22.94
CA LEU A 119 19.55 12.72 23.51
C LEU A 119 19.83 11.62 22.47
N LEU A 120 18.82 11.27 21.66
CA LEU A 120 19.01 10.32 20.55
C LEU A 120 20.07 10.80 19.55
N ARG A 121 20.14 12.10 19.27
CA ARG A 121 21.13 12.72 18.38
C ARG A 121 22.54 12.68 18.94
N GLU A 122 22.69 12.80 20.26
CA GLU A 122 23.99 12.74 20.96
C GLU A 122 24.51 11.29 21.07
N LEU A 123 23.62 10.33 21.34
CA LEU A 123 23.99 8.92 21.49
C LEU A 123 24.28 8.23 20.15
N ALA A 124 23.57 8.62 19.07
CA ALA A 124 23.73 8.01 17.75
C ALA A 124 25.18 7.91 17.22
N PRO A 125 26.00 8.98 17.23
CA PRO A 125 27.39 8.89 16.76
C PRO A 125 28.24 7.97 17.64
N LEU A 126 28.11 8.03 18.97
CA LEU A 126 28.86 7.19 19.90
C LEU A 126 28.49 5.71 19.76
N ALA A 127 27.20 5.43 19.56
CA ALA A 127 26.71 4.08 19.30
C ALA A 127 27.20 3.54 17.94
N ALA A 128 27.37 4.39 16.93
CA ALA A 128 27.88 4.00 15.61
C ALA A 128 29.35 3.56 15.64
N GLU A 129 30.12 3.98 16.64
CA GLU A 129 31.49 3.51 16.88
C GLU A 129 31.55 2.09 17.45
N ASN A 130 30.42 1.55 17.95
CA ASN A 130 30.36 0.20 18.50
C ASN A 130 30.37 -0.86 17.39
N THR A 131 31.55 -1.39 17.08
CA THR A 131 31.75 -2.46 16.07
C THR A 131 31.53 -3.88 16.62
N GLY A 132 31.08 -4.02 17.86
CA GLY A 132 30.84 -5.32 18.52
C GLY A 132 32.05 -5.89 19.28
N SER A 133 33.24 -5.31 19.13
CA SER A 133 34.47 -5.76 19.79
C SER A 133 34.89 -4.92 21.01
N HIS A 134 34.07 -3.95 21.41
CA HIS A 134 34.40 -3.08 22.54
C HIS A 134 34.14 -3.75 23.90
N ALA A 135 34.95 -3.39 24.89
CA ALA A 135 34.76 -3.83 26.27
C ALA A 135 33.36 -3.41 26.80
N PRO A 136 32.76 -4.17 27.73
CA PRO A 136 31.45 -3.84 28.31
C PRO A 136 31.35 -2.42 28.88
N ASP A 137 32.43 -1.92 29.45
CA ASP A 137 32.49 -0.59 30.07
C ASP A 137 32.88 0.54 29.11
N SER A 138 33.11 0.24 27.83
CA SER A 138 33.45 1.26 26.85
C SER A 138 32.30 2.28 26.66
N PRO A 139 32.61 3.57 26.43
CA PRO A 139 31.60 4.57 26.13
C PRO A 139 30.73 4.20 24.93
N ALA A 140 31.33 3.65 23.86
CA ALA A 140 30.62 3.24 22.65
C ALA A 140 29.61 2.11 22.92
N ARG A 141 29.98 1.11 23.75
CA ARG A 141 29.06 0.02 24.11
C ARG A 141 27.88 0.53 24.93
N ARG A 142 28.15 1.34 25.97
CA ARG A 142 27.09 1.93 26.81
C ARG A 142 26.14 2.81 26.01
N ALA A 143 26.67 3.67 25.13
CA ALA A 143 25.85 4.51 24.26
C ALA A 143 24.97 3.69 23.30
N SER A 144 25.49 2.57 22.79
CA SER A 144 24.74 1.64 21.93
C SER A 144 23.59 0.96 22.67
N ASP A 145 23.84 0.50 23.90
CA ASP A 145 22.81 -0.13 24.75
C ASP A 145 21.72 0.89 25.14
N GLU A 146 22.11 2.10 25.53
CA GLU A 146 21.19 3.18 25.90
C GLU A 146 20.36 3.67 24.70
N LEU A 147 20.98 3.86 23.53
CA LEU A 147 20.28 4.21 22.30
C LEU A 147 19.24 3.15 21.92
N THR A 148 19.61 1.88 22.03
CA THR A 148 18.70 0.76 21.74
C THR A 148 17.51 0.74 22.69
N ALA A 149 17.75 1.00 23.98
CA ALA A 149 16.70 1.07 25.00
C ALA A 149 15.72 2.23 24.72
N LEU A 150 16.23 3.43 24.38
CA LEU A 150 15.41 4.59 24.06
C LEU A 150 14.54 4.40 22.81
N ILE A 151 15.13 3.89 21.72
CA ILE A 151 14.40 3.61 20.48
C ILE A 151 13.25 2.63 20.76
N ARG A 152 13.52 1.54 21.49
CA ARG A 152 12.51 0.55 21.86
C ARG A 152 11.39 1.16 22.68
N SER A 153 11.73 1.86 23.76
CA SER A 153 10.76 2.51 24.65
C SER A 153 9.87 3.51 23.89
N HIS A 154 10.45 4.31 23.00
CA HIS A 154 9.68 5.30 22.24
C HIS A 154 8.79 4.66 21.17
N HIS A 155 9.25 3.60 20.52
CA HIS A 155 8.42 2.84 19.59
C HIS A 155 7.24 2.16 20.29
N GLU A 156 7.46 1.58 21.47
CA GLU A 156 6.39 0.98 22.30
C GLU A 156 5.33 2.01 22.72
N ARG A 157 5.72 3.28 22.92
CA ARG A 157 4.76 4.39 23.15
C ARG A 157 3.98 4.78 21.90
N GLY A 158 4.38 4.36 20.70
CA GLY A 158 3.71 4.68 19.44
C GLY A 158 4.35 5.83 18.66
N VAL A 159 5.58 6.24 19.00
CA VAL A 159 6.37 7.14 18.16
C VAL A 159 6.71 6.42 16.85
N ILE A 160 6.50 7.09 15.72
CA ILE A 160 6.71 6.48 14.41
C ILE A 160 8.21 6.31 14.10
N TRP A 161 8.55 5.23 13.39
CA TRP A 161 9.93 4.95 12.97
C TRP A 161 10.59 6.10 12.19
N GLN A 162 9.81 6.86 11.43
CA GLN A 162 10.32 8.02 10.69
C GLN A 162 10.93 9.06 11.63
N GLU A 163 10.24 9.38 12.73
CA GLU A 163 10.67 10.39 13.70
C GLU A 163 11.90 9.92 14.50
N LEU A 164 11.92 8.64 14.89
CA LEU A 164 13.08 8.01 15.52
C LEU A 164 14.29 7.99 14.56
N SER A 165 14.06 7.68 13.28
CA SER A 165 15.12 7.69 12.27
C SER A 165 15.64 9.11 12.02
N ASP A 166 14.76 10.12 11.97
CA ASP A 166 15.19 11.50 11.78
C ASP A 166 15.98 12.01 13.00
N ALA A 167 15.66 11.54 14.22
CA ALA A 167 16.41 11.84 15.42
C ALA A 167 17.74 11.08 15.55
N THR A 168 17.90 9.90 14.93
CA THR A 168 19.16 9.12 15.04
C THR A 168 20.03 9.17 13.81
N ARG A 169 19.58 9.82 12.73
CA ARG A 169 20.39 10.02 11.54
C ARG A 169 21.70 10.71 11.93
N PRO A 170 22.87 10.16 11.57
CA PRO A 170 24.10 10.93 11.64
C PRO A 170 23.86 12.16 10.79
N TRP A 171 23.98 13.33 11.42
CA TRP A 171 23.64 14.60 10.80
C TRP A 171 24.70 14.85 9.74
N THR A 172 24.54 14.31 8.54
CA THR A 172 25.08 14.98 7.36
C THR A 172 24.34 16.32 7.34
N ARG A 173 24.97 17.32 7.98
CA ARG A 173 24.46 18.67 8.22
C ARG A 173 23.63 19.10 7.01
N TRP A 174 22.35 19.36 7.20
CA TRP A 174 21.52 20.02 6.20
C TRP A 174 20.92 21.29 6.80
N PRO A 175 21.12 22.47 6.19
CA PRO A 175 21.95 22.68 5.00
C PRO A 175 23.41 22.30 5.28
N ILE A 176 24.06 21.68 4.28
CA ILE A 176 25.50 21.43 4.34
C ILE A 176 26.14 22.81 4.43
N PRO A 177 26.96 23.10 5.45
CA PRO A 177 27.67 24.37 5.53
C PRO A 177 28.41 24.64 4.22
N ALA A 178 28.46 25.90 3.79
CA ALA A 178 29.06 26.27 2.50
C ALA A 178 30.50 25.73 2.37
N GLU A 179 31.27 25.76 3.46
CA GLU A 179 32.62 25.18 3.57
C GLU A 179 32.68 23.67 3.27
N ASP A 180 31.65 22.91 3.66
CA ASP A 180 31.56 21.48 3.43
C ASP A 180 31.05 21.19 2.01
N LEU A 181 30.18 22.05 1.45
CA LEU A 181 29.76 21.98 0.04
C LEU A 181 30.93 22.22 -0.93
N GLU A 182 31.82 23.17 -0.62
CA GLU A 182 33.00 23.45 -1.45
C GLU A 182 33.97 22.27 -1.46
N LYS A 183 34.22 21.65 -0.30
CA LYS A 183 35.04 20.43 -0.21
C LYS A 183 34.44 19.28 -1.03
N LEU A 184 33.11 19.12 -1.01
CA LEU A 184 32.44 18.08 -1.80
C LEU A 184 32.55 18.33 -3.31
N ARG A 185 32.44 19.59 -3.76
CA ARG A 185 32.63 19.97 -5.17
C ARG A 185 34.05 19.74 -5.67
N ALA A 186 35.05 20.00 -4.81
CA ALA A 186 36.45 19.72 -5.13
C ALA A 186 36.69 18.22 -5.33
N LEU A 187 36.12 17.38 -4.47
CA LEU A 187 36.24 15.91 -4.56
C LEU A 187 35.53 15.32 -5.79
N GLU A 188 34.40 15.88 -6.22
CA GLU A 188 33.73 15.46 -7.47
C GLU A 188 34.54 15.80 -8.73
N SER A 189 35.34 16.87 -8.69
CA SER A 189 36.15 17.32 -9.83
C SER A 189 37.39 16.46 -10.06
N ASP A 190 37.94 15.86 -9.00
CA ASP A 190 39.16 15.03 -9.05
C ASP A 190 38.91 13.56 -9.43
N GLY A 191 37.65 13.16 -9.68
CA GLY A 191 37.32 11.78 -10.08
C GLY A 191 37.63 10.71 -9.02
N ALA A 192 37.95 11.13 -7.79
CA ALA A 192 38.33 10.24 -6.69
C ALA A 192 37.09 9.70 -5.96
N GLU A 193 36.30 8.83 -6.60
CA GLU A 193 35.14 8.18 -5.94
C GLU A 193 35.53 7.41 -4.67
N THR A 194 36.79 6.99 -4.56
CA THR A 194 37.34 6.27 -3.40
C THR A 194 37.62 7.14 -2.18
N SER A 195 37.73 8.48 -2.31
CA SER A 195 38.04 9.38 -1.18
C SER A 195 36.80 9.92 -0.45
N MET A 196 35.59 9.68 -0.96
CA MET A 196 34.37 10.14 -0.31
C MET A 196 34.04 9.33 0.97
N PRO A 197 33.59 10.00 2.06
CA PRO A 197 33.09 9.35 3.26
C PRO A 197 31.99 8.32 2.94
N PRO A 198 31.97 7.13 3.59
CA PRO A 198 31.03 6.06 3.28
C PRO A 198 29.55 6.48 3.34
N ALA A 199 29.20 7.41 4.23
CA ALA A 199 27.84 7.94 4.40
C ALA A 199 27.27 8.65 3.16
N LEU A 200 28.13 9.12 2.24
CA LEU A 200 27.76 9.84 1.03
C LEU A 200 27.67 8.94 -0.21
N ARG A 201 28.05 7.66 -0.10
CA ARG A 201 27.97 6.68 -1.20
C ARG A 201 26.56 6.14 -1.44
N VAL A 202 25.59 6.52 -0.62
CA VAL A 202 24.20 6.07 -0.74
C VAL A 202 23.49 6.90 -1.82
N SER A 203 23.00 6.23 -2.87
CA SER A 203 22.49 6.85 -4.12
C SER A 203 21.40 7.91 -3.94
N GLY A 204 20.64 7.84 -2.85
CA GLY A 204 19.55 8.78 -2.54
C GLY A 204 20.00 10.18 -2.12
N LEU A 205 21.20 10.33 -1.54
CA LEU A 205 21.70 11.65 -1.11
C LEU A 205 22.32 12.42 -2.30
N ARG A 206 23.02 11.71 -3.19
CA ARG A 206 23.57 12.25 -4.45
C ARG A 206 22.49 12.93 -5.30
N GLN A 207 21.34 12.26 -5.46
CA GLN A 207 20.20 12.82 -6.22
C GLN A 207 19.61 14.10 -5.62
N ARG A 208 19.70 14.29 -4.29
CA ARG A 208 19.18 15.49 -3.63
C ARG A 208 20.15 16.66 -3.74
N VAL A 209 21.46 16.41 -3.60
CA VAL A 209 22.51 17.43 -3.79
C VAL A 209 22.52 17.94 -5.24
N SER A 210 22.46 17.06 -6.24
CA SER A 210 22.40 17.47 -7.64
C SER A 210 21.15 18.28 -8.01
N ARG A 211 20.06 18.14 -7.26
CA ARG A 211 18.83 18.93 -7.45
C ARG A 211 18.88 20.29 -6.77
N ALA A 212 19.57 20.41 -5.64
CA ALA A 212 19.73 21.69 -4.92
C ALA A 212 20.82 22.59 -5.53
N ALA A 213 21.72 22.03 -6.36
CA ALA A 213 22.75 22.76 -7.08
C ALA A 213 22.30 23.28 -8.47
N ARG A 214 21.04 23.04 -8.85
CA ARG A 214 20.37 23.66 -10.01
C ARG A 214 19.50 24.80 -9.54
#